data_AF-A0A4Y2EVG2-F1
#
_entry.id   AF-A0A4Y2EVG2-F1
#
_cell.length_a   1.000
_cell.length_b   1.000
_cell.length_c   1.000
_cell.angle_alpha   90.00
_cell.angle_beta   90.00
_cell.angle_gamma   90.00
#
_symmetry.space_group_name_H-M   'P 1'
#
loop_
_entity.id
_entity.type
_entity.pdbx_description
1 polymer ?
#
loop_
_entity_poly.entity_id
_entity_poly.type
_entity_poly.pdbx_seq_one_letter_code
_entity_poly.pdbx_strand_id
1 'polypeptide(L)' 'MVWAGIMLHGRTPLHAFERGTVTGVRYRTEILEPYVRLFRGAAGPEFILMDGNARPHKALLVDEFLESEDIRRMD' A
#
# COMPACT_ATOMS: atom_id res chain seq x y z
N MET A 1 -3.68 -6.84 -13.83
CA MET A 1 -4.34 -6.15 -12.70
C MET A 1 -3.69 -4.77 -12.58
N VAL A 2 -4.41 -3.77 -12.08
CA VAL A 2 -3.86 -2.43 -11.89
C VAL A 2 -4.09 -1.96 -10.46
N TRP A 3 -3.23 -1.08 -9.97
CA TRP A 3 -3.37 -0.41 -8.67
C TRP A 3 -3.13 1.09 -8.83
N ALA A 4 -3.87 1.89 -8.08
CA ALA A 4 -3.63 3.33 -7.95
C ALA A 4 -3.97 3.77 -6.52
N GLY A 5 -3.23 4.75 -6.02
CA GLY A 5 -3.54 5.47 -4.78
C GLY A 5 -3.93 6.91 -5.07
N ILE A 6 -4.82 7.46 -4.24
CA ILE A 6 -5.23 8.86 -4.27
C ILE A 6 -5.16 9.46 -2.86
N MET A 7 -4.82 10.73 -2.79
CA MET A 7 -4.88 11.56 -1.59
C MET A 7 -5.48 12.93 -1.97
N LEU A 8 -5.80 13.75 -0.97
CA LEU A 8 -6.49 15.03 -1.17
C LEU A 8 -5.86 15.93 -2.25
N HIS A 9 -4.53 15.96 -2.35
CA HIS A 9 -3.79 16.84 -3.26
C HIS A 9 -2.97 16.08 -4.31
N GLY A 10 -3.20 14.77 -4.51
CA GLY A 10 -2.35 14.01 -5.42
C GLY A 10 -2.81 12.57 -5.66
N ARG A 11 -2.17 11.92 -6.61
CA ARG A 11 -2.39 10.52 -6.96
C ARG A 11 -1.10 9.86 -7.40
N THR A 12 -1.01 8.54 -7.27
CA THR A 12 0.05 7.78 -7.93
C THR A 12 -0.25 7.66 -9.43
N PRO A 13 0.78 7.40 -10.26
CA PRO A 13 0.56 6.73 -11.53
C PRO A 13 -0.19 5.41 -11.35
N LEU A 14 -0.82 4.93 -12.42
CA LEU A 14 -1.43 3.61 -12.43
C LEU A 14 -0.32 2.54 -12.51
N HIS A 15 -0.18 1.73 -11.47
CA HIS A 15 0.75 0.60 -11.46
C HIS A 15 0.08 -0.60 -12.15
N ALA A 16 0.64 -1.06 -13.26
CA ALA A 16 0.19 -2.27 -13.93
C ALA A 16 1.03 -3.46 -13.47
N PHE A 17 0.39 -4.44 -12.83
CA PHE A 17 1.05 -5.70 -12.52
C PHE A 17 1.25 -6.49 -13.81
N GLU A 18 2.50 -6.81 -14.12
CA GLU A 18 2.80 -7.81 -15.14
C GLU A 18 2.19 -9.15 -14.73
N ARG A 19 1.62 -9.87 -15.73
CA ARG A 19 0.84 -11.12 -15.68
C ARG A 19 0.80 -11.87 -14.33
N GLY A 20 -0.36 -12.43 -13.99
CA GLY A 20 -0.57 -13.24 -12.79
C GLY A 20 -1.42 -12.56 -11.73
N THR A 21 -1.50 -13.17 -10.56
CA THR A 21 -2.29 -12.68 -9.42
C THR A 21 -1.43 -11.79 -8.51
N VAL A 22 -2.09 -10.85 -7.84
CA VAL A 22 -1.45 -10.07 -6.78
C VAL A 22 -1.39 -10.94 -5.53
N THR A 23 -0.19 -11.18 -5.03
CA THR A 23 0.06 -11.89 -3.76
C THR A 23 0.43 -10.87 -2.69
N GLY A 24 0.42 -11.26 -1.41
CA GLY A 24 0.85 -10.36 -0.34
C GLY A 24 2.27 -9.84 -0.57
N VAL A 25 3.19 -10.70 -1.03
CA VAL A 25 4.56 -10.31 -1.37
C VAL A 25 4.58 -9.22 -2.45
N ARG A 26 3.85 -9.41 -3.56
CA ARG A 26 3.77 -8.41 -4.63
C ARG A 26 3.12 -7.12 -4.16
N TYR A 27 2.08 -7.21 -3.32
CA TYR A 27 1.47 -6.01 -2.75
C TYR A 27 2.46 -5.23 -1.88
N ARG A 28 3.24 -5.89 -1.03
CA ARG A 28 4.28 -5.23 -0.24
C ARG A 28 5.35 -4.58 -1.13
N THR A 29 5.98 -5.34 -2.02
CA THR A 29 7.18 -4.90 -2.76
C THR A 29 6.86 -3.99 -3.95
N GLU A 30 5.73 -4.18 -4.62
CA GLU A 30 5.37 -3.37 -5.79
C GLU A 30 4.46 -2.19 -5.44
N ILE A 31 3.74 -2.25 -4.31
CA ILE A 31 2.79 -1.19 -3.92
C ILE A 31 3.18 -0.46 -2.63
N LEU A 32 3.29 -1.18 -1.51
CA LEU A 32 3.44 -0.52 -0.21
C LEU A 32 4.80 0.17 -0.05
N GLU A 33 5.88 -0.55 -0.39
CA GLU A 33 7.24 -0.07 -0.29
C GLU A 33 7.54 1.13 -1.21
N PRO A 34 7.20 1.11 -2.51
CA PRO A 34 7.51 2.24 -3.39
C PRO A 34 6.52 3.41 -3.27
N TYR A 35 5.25 3.18 -2.95
CA TYR A 35 4.24 4.26 -2.98
C TYR A 35 3.75 4.66 -1.59
N VAL A 36 3.26 3.70 -0.80
CA VAL A 36 2.62 4.00 0.48
C VAL A 36 3.65 4.54 1.49
N ARG A 37 4.86 3.97 1.52
CA ARG A 37 5.97 4.49 2.32
C ARG A 37 6.32 5.93 1.99
N LEU A 38 6.40 6.28 0.70
CA LEU A 38 6.68 7.65 0.26
C LEU A 38 5.59 8.61 0.74
N PHE A 39 4.32 8.20 0.65
CA PHE A 39 3.23 9.03 1.14
C PHE A 39 3.21 9.17 2.66
N ARG A 40 3.54 8.11 3.41
CA ARG A 40 3.76 8.22 4.85
C ARG A 40 4.84 9.28 5.11
N GLY A 41 5.99 9.20 4.42
CA GLY A 41 7.08 10.17 4.57
C GLY A 41 6.64 11.61 4.31
N ALA A 42 5.80 11.83 3.29
CA ALA A 42 5.31 13.16 2.93
C ALA A 42 4.19 13.68 3.85
N ALA A 43 3.25 12.83 4.25
CA ALA A 43 2.06 13.22 5.02
C ALA A 43 2.32 13.25 6.54
N GLY A 44 3.34 12.56 7.03
CA GLY A 44 3.65 12.53 8.46
C GLY A 44 2.84 11.48 9.24
N PRO A 45 2.87 11.53 10.59
CA PRO A 45 2.28 10.51 11.47
C PRO A 45 0.75 10.42 11.40
N GLU A 46 0.10 11.42 10.81
CA GLU A 46 -1.34 11.41 10.54
C GLU A 46 -1.72 10.65 9.27
N PHE A 47 -0.75 10.08 8.56
CA PHE A 47 -1.03 9.23 7.41
C PHE A 47 -1.80 7.97 7.84
N ILE A 48 -2.90 7.68 7.14
CA ILE A 48 -3.70 6.48 7.30
C ILE A 48 -3.86 5.82 5.94
N LEU A 49 -3.44 4.56 5.84
CA LEU A 49 -3.67 3.73 4.66
C LEU A 49 -5.11 3.21 4.66
N MET A 50 -5.85 3.51 3.59
CA MET A 50 -7.14 2.88 3.31
C MET A 50 -7.01 1.96 2.10
N ASP A 51 -7.30 0.68 2.28
CA ASP A 51 -7.31 -0.31 1.21
C ASP A 51 -8.42 -1.36 1.40
N GLY A 52 -8.63 -2.22 0.40
CA GLY A 52 -9.67 -3.23 0.45
C GLY A 52 -9.30 -4.45 1.32
N ASN A 53 -10.29 -5.24 1.71
CA ASN A 53 -10.12 -6.44 2.54
C ASN A 53 -9.67 -7.70 1.75
N ALA A 54 -9.00 -7.54 0.61
CA ALA A 54 -8.54 -8.67 -0.21
C ALA A 54 -7.42 -9.44 0.51
N ARG A 55 -7.37 -10.78 0.34
CA ARG A 55 -6.38 -11.65 1.01
C ARG A 55 -4.93 -11.15 0.91
N PRO A 56 -4.43 -10.66 -0.25
CA PRO A 56 -3.08 -10.11 -0.35
C PRO A 56 -2.84 -8.92 0.58
N HIS A 57 -3.86 -8.08 0.80
CA HIS A 57 -3.74 -6.90 1.64
C HIS A 57 -3.78 -7.26 3.13
N LYS A 58 -4.40 -8.38 3.51
CA LYS A 58 -4.48 -8.87 4.90
C LYS A 58 -3.47 -10.00 5.18
N ALA A 59 -2.41 -10.11 4.38
CA ALA A 59 -1.37 -11.08 4.62
C ALA A 59 -0.50 -10.64 5.81
N LEU A 60 -0.04 -11.58 6.64
CA LEU A 60 0.80 -11.26 7.82
C LEU A 60 2.00 -10.38 7.46
N LEU A 61 2.70 -10.68 6.37
CA LEU A 61 3.86 -9.90 5.91
C LEU A 61 3.53 -8.45 5.54
N VAL A 62 2.27 -8.17 5.20
CA VAL A 62 1.78 -6.82 4.92
C VAL A 62 1.55 -6.07 6.22
N ASP A 63 0.91 -6.72 7.20
CA ASP A 63 0.70 -6.13 8.52
C ASP A 63 2.04 -5.84 9.23
N GLU A 64 2.99 -6.77 9.18
CA GLU A 64 4.36 -6.58 9.70
C GLU A 64 5.07 -5.38 9.03
N PHE A 65 4.90 -5.23 7.71
CA PHE A 65 5.47 -4.09 6.98
C PHE A 65 4.86 -2.76 7.43
N LEU A 66 3.53 -2.70 7.53
CA LEU A 66 2.83 -1.49 7.97
C LEU A 66 3.21 -1.08 9.39
N GLU A 67 3.36 -2.06 10.29
CA GLU A 67 3.84 -1.82 11.66
C GLU A 67 5.28 -1.26 11.66
N SER A 68 6.18 -1.86 10.86
CA SER A 68 7.59 -1.43 10.79
C SER A 68 7.78 -0.02 10.23
N GLU A 69 6.85 0.45 9.40
CA GLU A 69 6.86 1.79 8.79
C GLU A 69 5.98 2.80 9.54
N ASP A 70 5.43 2.43 10.70
CA ASP A 70 4.52 3.27 11.50
C ASP A 70 3.36 3.81 10.65
N ILE A 71 2.73 2.91 9.87
CA ILE A 71 1.58 3.20 9.02
C ILE A 71 0.33 2.63 9.68
N ARG A 72 -0.57 3.52 10.10
CA ARG A 72 -1.91 3.12 10.53
C ARG A 72 -2.74 2.71 9.34
N ARG A 73 -3.47 1.60 9.47
CA ARG A 73 -4.44 1.15 8.48
C ARG A 73 -5.85 1.46 8.97
N MET A 74 -6.71 1.88 8.05
CA MET A 74 -8.15 1.98 8.30
C MET A 74 -8.77 0.58 8.19
N ASP A 75 -9.47 0.15 9.23
CA ASP A 75 -10.17 -1.14 9.28
C ASP A 75 -11.41 -1.21 8.37
#